data_AF-A0A940ZES4-F1
#
_entry.id   AF-A0A940ZES4-F1
#
_cell.length_a   1.000
_cell.length_b   1.000
_cell.length_c   1.000
_cell.angle_alpha   90.00
_cell.angle_beta   90.00
_cell.angle_gamma   90.00
#
_symmetry.space_group_name_H-M   'P 1'
#
loop_
_entity.id
_entity.type
_entity.pdbx_description
1 polymer ?
#
loop_
_entity_poly.entity_id
_entity_poly.type
_entity_poly.pdbx_seq_one_letter_code
_entity_poly.pdbx_strand_id
1 'polypeptide(L)'
;MSGRWTFHEDIKPVQKKEERGMVTSDRLRKAEIFQGLSEEELKRAAPFCQEQSFPKGAFLCEEGSRADKFFILEEGSVSIRFQKGVNFCIQTPGKILGWSFLVPPNRYTASAQALVPSRVLVIKSPDFYELVHQDAKMGLKVMENLAQIVANRLKTFVDVY
;
A
#
# COMPACT_ATOMS: atom_id res chain seq x y z
N MET A 1 21.24 29.56 -51.85
CA MET A 1 21.91 28.85 -50.74
C MET A 1 20.83 28.40 -49.78
N SER A 2 20.65 27.09 -49.68
CA SER A 2 19.59 26.40 -48.94
C SER A 2 19.91 26.31 -47.45
N GLY A 3 18.95 26.65 -46.60
CA GLY A 3 18.97 26.37 -45.16
C GLY A 3 17.57 26.05 -44.66
N ARG A 4 17.30 24.76 -44.47
CA ARG A 4 16.05 24.12 -44.03
C ARG A 4 16.29 23.54 -42.65
N TRP A 5 15.61 24.01 -41.58
CA TRP A 5 15.41 23.34 -40.27
C TRP A 5 14.21 24.02 -39.57
N THR A 6 12.98 23.48 -39.59
CA THR A 6 12.33 22.36 -38.84
C THR A 6 11.84 22.70 -37.43
N PHE A 7 10.52 22.59 -37.26
CA PHE A 7 9.81 22.51 -35.98
C PHE A 7 10.44 21.43 -35.08
N HIS A 8 10.63 21.72 -33.80
CA HIS A 8 10.79 20.69 -32.76
C HIS A 8 9.57 20.77 -31.86
N GLU A 9 8.64 19.85 -32.11
CA GLU A 9 7.61 19.43 -31.16
C GLU A 9 8.29 18.65 -30.03
N ASP A 10 8.49 19.29 -28.88
CA ASP A 10 8.82 18.59 -27.64
C ASP A 10 7.56 17.97 -27.04
N ILE A 11 7.00 16.96 -27.72
CA ILE A 11 6.01 16.05 -27.14
C ILE A 11 6.78 15.16 -26.17
N LYS A 12 6.74 15.52 -24.88
CA LYS A 12 7.20 14.62 -23.80
C LYS A 12 6.39 13.33 -23.89
N PRO A 13 7.03 12.14 -23.86
CA PRO A 13 6.32 10.89 -23.99
C PRO A 13 5.33 10.71 -22.84
N VAL A 14 4.07 10.51 -23.20
CA VAL A 14 3.00 10.08 -22.30
C VAL A 14 3.45 8.82 -21.58
N GLN A 15 3.45 8.84 -20.25
CA GLN A 15 3.78 7.69 -19.41
C GLN A 15 2.92 6.50 -19.85
N LYS A 16 3.59 5.44 -20.30
CA LYS A 16 3.00 4.19 -20.76
C LYS A 16 2.08 3.67 -19.66
N LYS A 17 0.77 3.69 -19.91
CA LYS A 17 -0.26 3.15 -19.01
C LYS A 17 -0.02 1.64 -18.94
N GLU A 18 0.68 1.18 -17.91
CA GLU A 18 0.89 -0.24 -17.64
C GLU A 18 -0.46 -0.96 -17.67
N GLU A 19 -0.53 -2.06 -18.42
CA GLU A 19 -1.67 -2.98 -18.43
C GLU A 19 -1.89 -3.48 -17.00
N ARG A 20 -2.83 -2.85 -16.30
CA ARG A 20 -3.18 -3.20 -14.92
C ARG A 20 -3.89 -4.55 -14.94
N GLY A 21 -3.19 -5.60 -14.53
CA GLY A 21 -3.83 -6.85 -14.15
C GLY A 21 -4.89 -6.55 -13.08
N MET A 22 -6.13 -6.96 -13.35
CA MET A 22 -7.24 -6.81 -12.41
C MET A 22 -6.91 -7.60 -11.13
N VAL A 23 -6.92 -6.93 -9.98
CA VAL A 23 -6.73 -7.59 -8.68
C VAL A 23 -8.00 -8.41 -8.40
N THR A 24 -7.84 -9.70 -8.10
CA THR A 24 -8.97 -10.60 -7.84
C THR A 24 -9.35 -10.60 -6.36
N SER A 25 -10.60 -10.96 -6.06
CA SER A 25 -11.10 -11.14 -4.69
C SER A 25 -10.27 -12.18 -3.91
N ASP A 26 -9.82 -13.25 -4.57
CA ASP A 26 -8.96 -14.28 -3.97
C ASP A 26 -7.61 -13.74 -3.48
N ARG A 27 -7.03 -12.75 -4.18
CA ARG A 27 -5.81 -12.09 -3.72
C ARG A 27 -6.10 -11.25 -2.48
N LEU A 28 -7.19 -10.49 -2.49
CA LEU A 28 -7.61 -9.67 -1.35
C LEU A 28 -7.96 -10.50 -0.12
N ARG A 29 -8.55 -11.68 -0.29
CA ARG A 29 -8.92 -12.59 0.79
C ARG A 29 -7.73 -13.04 1.64
N LYS A 30 -6.50 -12.97 1.11
CA LYS A 30 -5.27 -13.28 1.86
C LYS A 30 -4.80 -12.13 2.74
N ALA A 31 -5.28 -10.91 2.52
CA ALA A 31 -4.86 -9.74 3.28
C ALA A 31 -5.49 -9.73 4.68
N GLU A 32 -4.71 -9.40 5.70
CA GLU A 32 -5.21 -9.36 7.09
C GLU A 32 -6.28 -8.29 7.29
N ILE A 33 -6.23 -7.19 6.53
CA ILE A 33 -7.21 -6.10 6.62
C ILE A 33 -8.59 -6.48 6.03
N PHE A 34 -8.65 -7.50 5.16
CA PHE A 34 -9.86 -7.93 4.46
C PHE A 34 -10.43 -9.26 4.98
N GLN A 35 -9.94 -9.75 6.13
CA GLN A 35 -10.50 -10.95 6.75
C GLN A 35 -11.97 -10.74 7.12
N GLY A 36 -12.80 -11.76 6.92
CA GLY A 36 -14.23 -11.73 7.23
C GLY A 36 -15.10 -10.95 6.22
N LEU A 37 -14.52 -10.37 5.16
CA LEU A 37 -15.30 -9.80 4.07
C LEU A 37 -15.88 -10.92 3.19
N SER A 38 -17.15 -10.73 2.83
CA SER A 38 -17.88 -11.53 1.84
C SER A 38 -17.30 -11.35 0.45
N GLU A 39 -17.63 -12.27 -0.46
CA GLU A 39 -17.19 -12.18 -1.85
C GLU A 39 -17.61 -10.87 -2.53
N GLU A 40 -18.83 -10.39 -2.27
CA GLU A 40 -19.32 -9.12 -2.82
C GLU A 40 -18.63 -7.89 -2.20
N GLU A 41 -18.24 -7.94 -0.93
CA GLU A 41 -17.40 -6.88 -0.32
C GLU A 41 -15.99 -6.86 -0.93
N LEU A 42 -15.39 -8.03 -1.16
CA LEU A 42 -14.06 -8.12 -1.79
C LEU A 42 -14.08 -7.65 -3.25
N LYS A 43 -15.11 -8.01 -4.03
CA LYS A 43 -15.29 -7.51 -5.40
C LYS A 43 -15.42 -5.99 -5.45
N ARG A 44 -16.03 -5.37 -4.43
CA ARG A 44 -16.09 -3.90 -4.31
C ARG A 44 -14.76 -3.28 -3.93
N ALA A 45 -13.92 -3.96 -3.14
CA ALA A 45 -12.59 -3.48 -2.77
C ALA A 45 -11.54 -3.62 -3.90
N ALA A 46 -11.66 -4.66 -4.73
CA ALA A 46 -10.72 -5.00 -5.79
C ALA A 46 -10.34 -3.84 -6.75
N PRO A 47 -11.28 -3.02 -7.24
CA PRO A 47 -10.97 -1.89 -8.13
C PRO A 47 -10.02 -0.84 -7.54
N PHE A 48 -9.93 -0.74 -6.21
CA PHE A 48 -9.08 0.23 -5.51
C PHE A 48 -7.66 -0.28 -5.28
N CYS A 49 -7.41 -1.55 -5.60
CA CYS A 49 -6.13 -2.20 -5.41
C CYS A 49 -5.37 -2.27 -6.74
N GLN A 50 -4.08 -1.94 -6.71
CA GLN A 50 -3.18 -2.04 -7.87
C GLN A 50 -1.92 -2.77 -7.47
N GLU A 51 -1.51 -3.75 -8.26
CA GLU A 51 -0.22 -4.38 -8.07
C GLU A 51 0.92 -3.41 -8.40
N GLN A 52 1.97 -3.43 -7.57
CA GLN A 52 3.22 -2.73 -7.84
C GLN A 52 4.41 -3.60 -7.42
N SER A 53 5.45 -3.60 -8.25
CA SER A 53 6.72 -4.26 -7.95
C SER A 53 7.79 -3.26 -7.53
N PHE A 54 8.62 -3.65 -6.56
CA PHE A 54 9.70 -2.84 -6.02
C PHE A 54 11.01 -3.65 -6.10
N PRO A 55 12.07 -3.13 -6.76
CA PRO A 55 13.37 -3.79 -6.72
C PRO A 55 13.99 -3.69 -5.32
N LYS A 56 14.98 -4.55 -5.03
CA LYS A 56 15.76 -4.47 -3.79
C LYS A 56 16.32 -3.06 -3.59
N GLY A 57 16.17 -2.53 -2.38
CA GLY A 57 16.62 -1.19 -2.00
C GLY A 57 15.64 -0.07 -2.33
N ALA A 58 14.57 -0.32 -3.09
CA ALA A 58 13.56 0.70 -3.36
C ALA A 58 12.73 1.02 -2.11
N PHE A 59 12.45 2.32 -1.91
CA PHE A 59 11.52 2.78 -0.89
C PHE A 59 10.08 2.67 -1.40
N LEU A 60 9.21 2.09 -0.59
CA LEU A 60 7.76 2.10 -0.79
C LEU A 60 7.16 3.42 -0.28
N CYS A 61 7.67 3.87 0.86
CA CYS A 61 7.37 5.16 1.45
C CYS A 61 8.51 5.65 2.35
N GLU A 62 8.52 6.95 2.63
CA GLU A 62 9.52 7.60 3.47
C GLU A 62 8.84 8.26 4.67
N GLU A 63 9.48 8.15 5.84
CA GLU A 63 9.01 8.78 7.07
C GLU A 63 8.84 10.29 6.91
N GLY A 64 7.76 10.84 7.47
CA GLY A 64 7.42 12.26 7.40
C GLY A 64 6.78 12.70 6.08
N SER A 65 6.91 11.93 5.00
CA SER A 65 6.23 12.22 3.73
C SER A 65 4.71 12.04 3.84
N ARG A 66 3.95 12.63 2.90
CA ARG A 66 2.48 12.51 2.88
C ARG A 66 2.10 11.05 2.66
N ALA A 67 1.23 10.54 3.53
CA ALA A 67 0.67 9.20 3.38
C ALA A 67 -0.53 9.24 2.43
N ASP A 68 -0.31 8.78 1.20
CA ASP A 68 -1.32 8.71 0.14
C ASP A 68 -1.64 7.26 -0.30
N LYS A 69 -0.86 6.30 0.21
CA LYS A 69 -0.97 4.88 -0.10
C LYS A 69 -0.82 4.03 1.15
N PHE A 70 -1.44 2.86 1.14
CA PHE A 70 -1.01 1.76 1.99
C PHE A 70 -0.79 0.52 1.13
N PHE A 71 -0.07 -0.44 1.70
CA PHE A 71 0.45 -1.58 0.96
C PHE A 71 0.07 -2.89 1.66
N ILE A 72 -0.18 -3.92 0.87
CA ILE A 72 -0.34 -5.30 1.30
C ILE A 72 0.80 -6.08 0.65
N LEU A 73 1.67 -6.71 1.46
CA LEU A 73 2.76 -7.53 0.93
C LEU A 73 2.19 -8.79 0.27
N GLU A 74 2.57 -9.09 -0.96
CA GLU A 74 2.23 -10.37 -1.60
C GLU A 74 3.43 -11.29 -1.71
N GLU A 75 4.61 -10.73 -1.95
CA GLU A 75 5.85 -11.47 -2.10
C GLU A 75 7.05 -10.59 -1.73
N GLY A 76 8.08 -11.18 -1.14
CA GLY A 76 9.34 -10.51 -0.82
C GLY A 76 9.47 -10.15 0.66
N SER A 77 10.22 -9.07 0.94
CA SER A 77 10.56 -8.67 2.30
C SER A 77 10.75 -7.16 2.36
N VAL A 78 10.08 -6.51 3.30
CA VAL A 78 10.12 -5.07 3.49
C VAL A 78 10.57 -4.74 4.90
N SER A 79 11.60 -3.92 5.04
CA SER A 79 12.01 -3.34 6.32
C SER A 79 11.18 -2.10 6.62
N ILE A 80 10.66 -2.05 7.85
CA ILE A 80 10.03 -0.86 8.43
C ILE A 80 11.06 -0.19 9.33
N ARG A 81 11.40 1.07 9.01
CA ARG A 81 12.42 1.84 9.68
C ARG A 81 11.88 3.12 10.27
N PHE A 82 12.09 3.30 11.56
CA PHE A 82 11.81 4.53 12.28
C PHE A 82 13.12 5.29 12.48
N GLN A 83 13.09 6.63 12.39
CA GLN A 83 14.21 7.45 12.83
C GLN A 83 14.50 7.25 14.32
N LYS A 84 13.45 7.02 15.11
CA LYS A 84 13.53 6.72 16.54
C LYS A 84 12.58 5.56 16.85
N GLY A 85 13.13 4.42 17.28
CA GLY A 85 12.35 3.24 17.64
C GLY A 85 13.00 1.94 17.17
N VAL A 86 12.24 0.85 17.28
CA VAL A 86 12.69 -0.48 16.88
C VAL A 86 12.29 -0.74 15.43
N ASN A 87 13.28 -1.08 14.61
CA ASN A 87 13.05 -1.48 13.23
C ASN A 87 12.62 -2.96 13.17
N PHE A 88 11.75 -3.29 12.23
CA PHE A 88 11.28 -4.66 12.04
C PHE A 88 11.09 -4.98 10.57
N CYS A 89 10.89 -6.25 10.25
CA CYS A 89 10.68 -6.71 8.88
C CYS A 89 9.29 -7.33 8.71
N ILE A 90 8.68 -7.07 7.56
CA ILE A 90 7.46 -7.74 7.11
C ILE A 90 7.86 -8.68 5.98
N GLN A 91 7.62 -9.97 6.19
CA GLN A 91 7.97 -11.05 5.24
C GLN A 91 6.79 -11.98 4.95
N THR A 92 5.72 -11.89 5.73
CA THR A 92 4.54 -12.73 5.58
C THR A 92 3.58 -12.10 4.57
N PRO A 93 3.23 -12.81 3.48
CA PRO A 93 2.20 -12.35 2.56
C PRO A 93 0.88 -12.06 3.27
N GLY A 94 0.15 -11.06 2.78
CA GLY A 94 -1.11 -10.58 3.35
C GLY A 94 -0.95 -9.53 4.45
N LYS A 95 0.25 -9.34 5.01
CA LYS A 95 0.53 -8.29 6.02
C LYS A 95 0.52 -6.89 5.42
N ILE A 96 -0.01 -5.92 6.16
CA ILE A 96 -0.14 -4.53 5.68
C ILE A 96 0.98 -3.60 6.17
N LEU A 97 1.20 -2.48 5.48
CA LEU A 97 2.01 -1.35 5.96
C LEU A 97 1.49 -0.02 5.39
N GLY A 98 1.91 1.09 5.98
CA GLY A 98 1.56 2.42 5.48
C GLY A 98 0.12 2.87 5.77
N TRP A 99 -0.55 2.33 6.79
CA TRP A 99 -1.91 2.75 7.18
C TRP A 99 -1.99 4.17 7.74
N SER A 100 -0.88 4.91 7.81
CA SER A 100 -0.82 6.29 8.29
C SER A 100 -1.75 7.24 7.53
N PHE A 101 -2.18 6.90 6.31
CA PHE A 101 -3.17 7.70 5.59
C PHE A 101 -4.56 7.70 6.27
N LEU A 102 -4.90 6.71 7.09
CA LEU A 102 -6.17 6.64 7.83
C LEU A 102 -6.14 7.47 9.13
N VAL A 103 -4.98 7.99 9.52
CA VAL A 103 -4.77 8.66 10.81
C VAL A 103 -4.18 10.06 10.58
N PRO A 104 -4.87 11.14 10.99
CA PRO A 104 -4.31 12.49 10.94
C PRO A 104 -2.94 12.56 11.68
N PRO A 105 -1.94 13.31 11.16
CA PRO A 105 -1.98 14.27 10.06
C PRO A 105 -1.72 13.66 8.66
N ASN A 106 -1.96 12.36 8.48
CA ASN A 106 -1.76 11.63 7.22
C ASN A 106 -0.33 11.73 6.71
N ARG A 107 0.64 11.49 7.59
CA ARG A 107 2.07 11.38 7.27
C ARG A 107 2.59 10.03 7.70
N TYR A 108 3.48 9.44 6.91
CA TYR A 108 4.08 8.17 7.28
C TYR A 108 4.92 8.32 8.55
N THR A 109 4.73 7.42 9.49
CA THR A 109 5.45 7.39 10.77
C THR A 109 6.74 6.57 10.70
N ALA A 110 6.98 5.88 9.59
CA ALA A 110 8.17 5.08 9.32
C ALA A 110 8.43 5.04 7.82
N SER A 111 9.68 4.80 7.44
CA SER A 111 10.05 4.47 6.07
C SER A 111 9.87 2.97 5.83
N ALA A 112 9.49 2.58 4.62
CA ALA A 112 9.43 1.20 4.18
C ALA A 112 10.38 0.97 3.00
N GLN A 113 11.31 0.02 3.12
CA GLN A 113 12.27 -0.31 2.05
C GLN A 113 12.24 -1.80 1.74
N ALA A 114 12.17 -2.14 0.45
CA ALA A 114 12.30 -3.52 -0.02
C ALA A 114 13.72 -4.06 0.24
N LEU A 115 13.84 -5.16 0.98
CA LEU A 115 15.11 -5.85 1.26
C LEU A 115 15.50 -6.83 0.14
N VAL A 116 14.51 -7.30 -0.60
CA VAL A 116 14.60 -8.16 -1.78
C VAL A 116 13.58 -7.65 -2.82
N PRO A 117 13.63 -8.08 -4.11
CA PRO A 117 12.54 -7.80 -5.05
C PRO A 117 11.20 -8.19 -4.43
N SER A 118 10.27 -7.24 -4.36
CA SER A 118 9.02 -7.40 -3.61
C SER A 118 7.82 -6.97 -4.46
N ARG A 119 6.72 -7.70 -4.33
CA ARG A 119 5.43 -7.39 -4.97
C ARG A 119 4.41 -7.07 -3.90
N VAL A 120 3.67 -5.98 -4.12
CA VAL A 120 2.66 -5.50 -3.18
C VAL A 120 1.38 -5.13 -3.92
N LEU A 121 0.26 -5.20 -3.22
CA LEU A 121 -0.93 -4.45 -3.61
C LEU A 121 -0.85 -3.07 -2.97
N VAL A 122 -1.08 -2.04 -3.77
CA VAL A 122 -1.16 -0.64 -3.39
C VAL A 122 -2.61 -0.23 -3.41
N ILE A 123 -3.06 0.42 -2.35
CA ILE A 123 -4.39 1.00 -2.25
C ILE A 123 -4.23 2.50 -2.02
N LYS A 124 -4.87 3.30 -2.88
CA LYS A 124 -4.78 4.77 -2.83
C LYS A 124 -5.85 5.35 -1.90
N SER A 125 -5.43 6.38 -1.16
CA SER A 125 -6.09 6.93 0.02
C SER A 125 -7.54 7.42 -0.15
N PRO A 126 -7.90 8.28 -1.13
CA PRO A 126 -9.23 8.88 -1.16
C PRO A 126 -10.32 7.83 -1.40
N ASP A 127 -10.09 6.99 -2.41
CA ASP A 127 -11.12 6.10 -2.92
C ASP A 127 -11.42 4.94 -1.96
N PHE A 128 -10.40 4.41 -1.29
CA PHE A 128 -10.59 3.36 -0.28
C PHE A 128 -11.21 3.91 1.01
N TYR A 129 -10.83 5.13 1.40
CA TYR A 129 -11.46 5.80 2.54
C TYR A 129 -12.95 5.99 2.27
N GLU A 130 -13.33 6.48 1.09
CA GLU A 130 -14.75 6.62 0.70
C GLU A 130 -15.50 5.29 0.73
N LEU A 131 -14.92 4.20 0.20
CA LEU A 131 -15.52 2.86 0.25
C LEU A 131 -15.84 2.43 1.69
N VAL A 132 -14.89 2.62 2.60
CA VAL A 132 -15.04 2.28 4.02
C VAL A 132 -16.13 3.11 4.69
N HIS A 133 -16.35 4.35 4.25
CA HIS A 133 -17.36 5.25 4.82
C HIS A 133 -18.76 5.08 4.20
N GLN A 134 -18.86 4.59 2.96
CA GLN A 134 -20.14 4.38 2.27
C GLN A 134 -20.88 3.12 2.71
N ASP A 135 -20.16 2.08 3.14
CA ASP A 135 -20.75 0.84 3.66
C ASP A 135 -20.33 0.62 5.11
N ALA A 136 -21.21 0.97 6.04
CA ALA A 136 -20.95 0.87 7.48
C ALA A 136 -20.62 -0.56 7.94
N LYS A 137 -21.19 -1.60 7.32
CA LYS A 137 -20.94 -2.99 7.73
C LYS A 137 -19.56 -3.45 7.26
N MET A 138 -19.24 -3.18 6.01
CA MET A 138 -17.91 -3.49 5.46
C MET A 138 -16.83 -2.65 6.15
N GLY A 139 -17.09 -1.37 6.34
CA GLY A 139 -16.19 -0.43 6.99
C GLY A 139 -15.89 -0.83 8.44
N LEU A 140 -16.89 -1.26 9.21
CA LEU A 140 -16.68 -1.77 10.56
C LEU A 140 -15.71 -2.96 10.57
N LYS A 141 -15.91 -3.96 9.72
CA LYS A 141 -15.00 -5.13 9.61
C LYS A 141 -13.56 -4.71 9.29
N VAL A 142 -13.40 -3.82 8.31
CA VAL A 142 -12.07 -3.31 7.90
C VAL A 142 -11.39 -2.59 9.07
N MET A 143 -12.12 -1.74 9.79
CA MET A 143 -11.59 -0.99 10.92
C MET A 143 -11.29 -1.88 12.14
N GLU A 144 -12.12 -2.89 12.42
CA GLU A 144 -11.86 -3.90 13.45
C GLU A 144 -10.58 -4.70 13.14
N ASN A 145 -10.42 -5.14 11.88
CA ASN A 145 -9.21 -5.81 11.43
C ASN A 145 -7.99 -4.92 11.61
N LEU A 146 -8.06 -3.64 11.20
CA LEU A 146 -6.98 -2.68 11.37
C LEU A 146 -6.62 -2.48 12.85
N ALA A 147 -7.61 -2.32 13.72
CA ALA A 147 -7.39 -2.17 15.16
C ALA A 147 -6.67 -3.39 15.74
N GLN A 148 -7.08 -4.61 15.35
CA GLN A 148 -6.42 -5.84 15.79
C GLN A 148 -4.98 -5.96 15.30
N ILE A 149 -4.72 -5.56 14.05
CA ILE A 149 -3.36 -5.54 13.47
C ILE A 149 -2.45 -4.60 14.25
N VAL A 150 -2.93 -3.39 14.55
CA VAL A 150 -2.18 -2.40 15.33
C VAL A 150 -1.92 -2.92 16.75
N ALA A 151 -2.95 -3.43 17.43
CA ALA A 151 -2.82 -3.99 18.77
C ALA A 151 -1.78 -5.14 18.83
N ASN A 152 -1.81 -6.04 17.84
CA ASN A 152 -0.85 -7.14 17.76
C ASN A 152 0.58 -6.65 17.56
N ARG A 153 0.80 -5.64 16.70
CA ARG A 153 2.12 -5.05 16.51
C ARG A 153 2.63 -4.36 17.76
N LEU A 154 1.77 -3.65 18.49
CA LEU A 154 2.14 -3.01 19.76
C LEU A 154 2.59 -4.03 20.80
N LYS A 155 1.90 -5.18 20.93
CA LYS A 155 2.33 -6.27 21.83
C LYS A 155 3.73 -6.80 21.50
N THR A 156 4.01 -7.00 20.21
CA THR A 156 5.34 -7.44 19.75
C THR A 156 6.47 -6.49 20.17
N PHE A 157 6.20 -5.20 20.42
CA PHE A 157 7.20 -4.27 20.94
C PHE A 157 7.33 -4.28 22.46
N VAL A 158 6.29 -4.69 23.18
CA VAL A 158 6.29 -4.76 24.65
C VAL A 158 6.94 -6.06 25.14
N ASP A 159 6.72 -7.19 24.44
CA ASP A 159 7.27 -8.50 24.82
C ASP A 159 8.78 -8.66 24.52
N VAL A 160 9.42 -7.62 23.97
CA VAL A 160 10.88 -7.57 23.69
C VAL A 160 11.65 -6.85 24.81
N TYR A 161 10.96 -6.43 25.88
CA TYR A 161 11.52 -5.91 27.13
C TYR A 161 11.06 -6.75 28.33
#